data_AF-A0A1Z4BYN2-F1
#
_entry.id   AF-A0A1Z4BYN2-F1
#
_cell.length_a   1.000
_cell.length_b   1.000
_cell.length_c   1.000
_cell.angle_alpha   90.00
_cell.angle_beta   90.00
_cell.angle_gamma   90.00
#
_symmetry.space_group_name_H-M   'P 1'
#
loop_
_entity.id
_entity.type
_entity.pdbx_description
1 polymer ?
#
loop_
_entity_poly.entity_id
_entity_poly.type
_entity_poly.pdbx_seq_one_letter_code
_entity_poly.pdbx_strand_id
1 'polypeptide(L)'
;MKACESCAGRVEIGKHHDNMPVWQRAVGMVLVYLPILTLPFVILSAYLTYYHLLFIGAKNLKKWSDFIPDRASHRYTLKNQITMKPSFLGSLSQYRLFWILNCTWYCPYSVALFEWHAYMVKIVENWWCPFGHEKKDTYSNAKIDQSFWHIYPDDNAKLTDEDRNNPIWNDSADHNGPSNP
;
A
#
# COMPACT_ATOMS: atom_id res chain seq x y z
N MET A 1 21.39 -6.04 10.61
CA MET A 1 20.43 -6.29 11.71
C MET A 1 19.78 -4.97 12.14
N LYS A 2 18.70 -4.54 11.47
CA LYS A 2 17.84 -3.41 11.87
C LYS A 2 16.34 -3.73 11.79
N ALA A 3 15.97 -4.89 11.24
CA ALA A 3 14.58 -5.29 11.00
C ALA A 3 13.73 -5.48 12.28
N CYS A 4 14.34 -5.57 13.47
CA CYS A 4 13.62 -5.76 14.73
C CYS A 4 13.37 -4.46 15.52
N GLU A 5 14.14 -3.39 15.28
CA GLU A 5 13.92 -2.10 15.95
C GLU A 5 12.65 -1.40 15.43
N SER A 6 12.31 -1.57 14.16
CA SER A 6 11.04 -1.08 13.60
C SER A 6 9.81 -1.87 14.09
N CYS A 7 10.01 -3.04 14.68
CA CYS A 7 8.94 -3.95 15.13
C CYS A 7 8.60 -3.78 16.63
N ALA A 8 9.31 -2.92 17.35
CA ALA A 8 9.32 -2.93 18.81
C ALA A 8 8.29 -2.01 19.50
N GLY A 9 7.44 -1.29 18.79
CA GLY A 9 6.48 -0.37 19.41
C GLY A 9 5.14 -0.28 18.69
N ARG A 10 4.04 -0.48 19.42
CA ARG A 10 2.71 -0.03 18.98
C ARG A 10 2.68 1.50 19.06
N VAL A 11 2.13 2.16 18.05
CA VAL A 11 1.85 3.60 18.14
C VAL A 11 0.79 3.84 19.21
N GLU A 12 1.07 4.70 20.19
CA GLU A 12 0.19 4.96 21.33
C GLU A 12 -0.66 6.21 21.12
N ILE A 13 -1.91 6.03 20.66
CA ILE A 13 -2.84 7.14 20.42
C ILE A 13 -3.91 7.19 21.52
N GLY A 14 -4.63 6.08 21.71
CA GLY A 14 -5.76 6.01 22.64
C GLY A 14 -5.39 6.29 24.10
N LYS A 15 -4.17 5.94 24.53
CA LYS A 15 -3.68 6.18 25.91
C LYS A 15 -3.59 7.65 26.28
N HIS A 16 -3.41 8.54 25.30
CA HIS A 16 -3.19 9.97 25.51
C HIS A 16 -4.32 10.83 24.98
N HIS A 17 -5.20 10.28 24.12
CA HIS A 17 -6.22 11.03 23.39
C HIS A 17 -7.09 11.90 24.30
N ASP A 18 -7.55 11.38 25.44
CA ASP A 18 -8.44 12.11 26.34
C ASP A 18 -7.73 13.21 27.13
N ASN A 19 -6.40 13.11 27.26
CA ASN A 19 -5.57 14.14 27.86
C ASN A 19 -5.25 15.29 26.89
N MET A 20 -5.60 15.16 25.60
CA MET A 20 -5.34 16.20 24.60
C MET A 20 -6.40 17.31 24.65
N PRO A 21 -6.00 18.59 24.54
CA PRO A 21 -6.92 19.70 24.37
C PRO A 21 -7.93 19.48 23.23
N VAL A 22 -9.18 19.91 23.43
CA VAL A 22 -10.27 19.73 22.46
C VAL A 22 -9.91 20.33 21.10
N TRP A 23 -9.27 21.50 21.07
CA TRP A 23 -8.89 22.16 19.82
C TRP A 23 -7.86 21.33 19.02
N GLN A 24 -6.92 20.65 19.68
CA GLN A 24 -5.94 19.78 19.00
C GLN A 24 -6.62 18.56 18.38
N ARG A 25 -7.56 17.95 19.12
CA ARG A 25 -8.38 16.84 18.59
C ARG A 25 -9.24 17.28 17.41
N ALA A 26 -9.84 18.46 17.48
CA ALA A 26 -10.64 19.02 16.40
C ALA A 26 -9.80 19.31 15.15
N VAL A 27 -8.64 19.97 15.30
CA VAL A 27 -7.70 20.22 14.18
C VAL A 27 -7.19 18.90 13.62
N GLY A 28 -6.79 17.95 14.48
CA GLY A 28 -6.31 16.63 14.04
C GLY A 28 -7.34 15.87 13.21
N MET A 29 -8.62 15.97 13.55
CA MET A 29 -9.71 15.41 12.73
C MET A 29 -9.78 16.06 11.35
N VAL A 30 -9.52 17.36 11.20
CA VAL A 30 -9.50 18.01 9.89
C VAL A 30 -8.27 17.59 9.08
N LEU A 31 -7.10 17.46 9.72
CA LEU A 31 -5.84 17.12 9.05
C LEU A 31 -5.91 15.77 8.32
N VAL A 32 -6.67 14.80 8.81
CA VAL A 32 -6.82 13.51 8.12
C VAL A 32 -7.55 13.66 6.79
N TYR A 33 -8.35 14.70 6.59
CA TYR A 33 -9.13 14.91 5.36
C TYR A 33 -8.46 15.86 4.36
N LEU A 34 -7.50 16.69 4.79
CA LEU A 34 -6.77 17.57 3.86
C LEU A 34 -6.13 16.83 2.68
N PRO A 35 -5.58 15.60 2.84
CA PRO A 35 -5.07 14.82 1.71
C PRO A 35 -6.11 14.51 0.63
N ILE A 36 -7.41 14.60 0.89
CA ILE A 36 -8.46 14.43 -0.14
C ILE A 36 -8.24 15.38 -1.32
N LEU A 37 -7.75 16.60 -1.06
CA LEU A 37 -7.43 17.58 -2.10
C LEU A 37 -6.31 17.09 -3.04
N THR A 38 -5.44 16.21 -2.54
CA THR A 38 -4.33 15.64 -3.31
C THR A 38 -4.66 14.29 -3.96
N LEU A 39 -5.77 13.65 -3.57
CA LEU A 39 -6.17 12.34 -4.12
C LEU A 39 -6.29 12.32 -5.64
N PRO A 40 -6.83 13.35 -6.33
CA PRO A 40 -6.85 13.35 -7.80
C PRO A 40 -5.45 13.20 -8.42
N PHE A 41 -4.44 13.83 -7.83
CA PHE A 41 -3.05 13.72 -8.29
C PHE A 41 -2.48 12.33 -8.01
N VAL A 42 -2.77 11.74 -6.84
CA VAL A 42 -2.34 10.38 -6.50
C VAL A 42 -2.99 9.35 -7.43
N ILE A 43 -4.29 9.50 -7.70
CA ILE A 43 -5.03 8.66 -8.66
C ILE A 43 -4.39 8.77 -10.04
N LEU A 44 -4.18 10.00 -10.53
CA LEU A 44 -3.56 10.22 -11.82
C LEU A 44 -2.17 9.57 -11.89
N SER A 45 -1.32 9.78 -10.87
CA SER A 45 0.01 9.17 -10.77
C SER A 45 -0.07 7.64 -10.84
N ALA A 46 -0.95 7.03 -10.03
CA ALA A 46 -1.09 5.57 -9.99
C ALA A 46 -1.57 5.00 -11.33
N TYR A 47 -2.51 5.65 -12.00
CA TYR A 47 -2.96 5.24 -13.33
C TYR A 47 -1.90 5.44 -14.41
N LEU A 48 -1.13 6.54 -14.35
CA LEU A 48 0.01 6.73 -15.27
C LEU A 48 1.04 5.61 -15.11
N THR A 49 1.38 5.21 -13.88
CA THR A 49 2.26 4.06 -13.62
C THR A 49 1.65 2.75 -14.12
N TYR A 50 0.35 2.53 -13.87
CA TYR A 50 -0.35 1.33 -14.35
C TYR A 50 -0.33 1.23 -15.87
N TYR A 51 -0.65 2.31 -16.59
CA TYR A 51 -0.61 2.32 -18.05
C TYR A 51 0.82 2.25 -18.60
N HIS A 52 1.80 2.86 -17.93
CA HIS A 52 3.21 2.66 -18.26
C HIS A 52 3.59 1.18 -18.24
N LEU A 53 3.26 0.46 -17.16
CA LEU A 53 3.52 -0.98 -17.05
C LEU A 53 2.82 -1.78 -18.16
N LEU A 54 1.56 -1.44 -18.49
CA LEU A 54 0.87 -2.08 -19.61
C LEU A 54 1.56 -1.81 -20.96
N PHE A 55 2.03 -0.58 -21.20
CA PHE A 55 2.70 -0.23 -22.46
C PHE A 55 4.06 -0.91 -22.65
N ILE A 56 4.76 -1.23 -21.56
CA ILE A 56 6.00 -2.03 -21.61
C ILE A 56 5.74 -3.55 -21.61
N GLY A 57 4.47 -3.97 -21.67
CA GLY A 57 4.08 -5.36 -21.89
C GLY A 57 3.68 -6.15 -20.63
N ALA A 58 3.55 -5.50 -19.47
CA ALA A 58 3.15 -6.18 -18.24
C ALA A 58 1.77 -6.83 -18.37
N LYS A 59 1.63 -8.05 -17.84
CA LYS A 59 0.38 -8.81 -17.78
C LYS A 59 0.06 -9.14 -16.32
N ASN A 60 -1.21 -9.48 -16.04
CA ASN A 60 -1.68 -9.91 -14.72
C ASN A 60 -1.45 -8.88 -13.59
N LEU A 61 -1.41 -7.58 -13.92
CA LEU A 61 -1.36 -6.52 -12.91
C LEU A 61 -2.68 -6.49 -12.11
N LYS A 62 -2.55 -6.46 -10.78
CA LYS A 62 -3.68 -6.18 -9.90
C LYS A 62 -4.23 -4.78 -10.17
N LYS A 63 -5.55 -4.68 -10.18
CA LYS A 63 -6.30 -3.42 -10.31
C LYS A 63 -6.55 -2.82 -8.93
N TRP A 64 -6.87 -1.54 -8.88
CA TRP A 64 -7.22 -0.86 -7.63
C TRP A 64 -8.33 -1.58 -6.85
N SER A 65 -9.33 -2.14 -7.54
CA SER A 65 -10.41 -2.92 -6.94
C SER A 65 -9.93 -4.13 -6.12
N ASP A 66 -8.78 -4.71 -6.48
CA ASP A 66 -8.25 -5.91 -5.82
C ASP A 66 -7.68 -5.59 -4.43
N PHE A 67 -7.51 -4.30 -4.11
CA PHE A 67 -7.05 -3.78 -2.82
C PHE A 67 -8.21 -3.23 -1.98
N ILE A 68 -9.42 -3.11 -2.55
CA ILE A 68 -10.59 -2.63 -1.83
C ILE A 68 -11.23 -3.82 -1.09
N PRO A 69 -11.50 -3.71 0.23
CA PRO A 69 -12.14 -4.79 0.95
C PRO A 69 -13.56 -5.05 0.43
N ASP A 70 -13.99 -6.32 0.50
CA ASP A 70 -15.33 -6.70 0.10
C ASP A 70 -16.38 -5.91 0.90
N ARG A 71 -17.38 -5.37 0.20
CA ARG A 71 -18.50 -4.67 0.84
C ARG A 71 -19.25 -5.55 1.81
N ALA A 72 -19.31 -6.87 1.60
CA ALA A 72 -19.93 -7.81 2.52
C ALA A 72 -19.20 -7.88 3.88
N SER A 73 -17.94 -7.48 3.95
CA SER A 73 -17.18 -7.42 5.20
C SER A 73 -17.60 -6.24 6.11
N HIS A 74 -18.32 -5.25 5.57
CA HIS A 74 -18.84 -4.14 6.36
C HIS A 74 -19.99 -4.59 7.27
N ARG A 75 -19.75 -4.59 8.58
CA ARG A 75 -20.70 -5.08 9.60
C ARG A 75 -21.83 -4.12 9.92
N TYR A 76 -21.66 -2.84 9.62
CA TYR A 76 -22.59 -1.78 10.02
C TYR A 76 -23.20 -1.07 8.81
N THR A 77 -24.43 -0.63 8.99
CA THR A 77 -25.25 0.13 8.05
C THR A 77 -25.65 1.45 8.68
N LEU A 78 -26.21 2.37 7.91
CA LEU A 78 -26.71 3.65 8.46
C LEU A 78 -27.75 3.47 9.59
N LYS A 79 -28.43 2.32 9.67
CA LYS A 79 -29.41 2.03 10.73
C LYS A 79 -28.75 1.67 12.07
N ASN A 80 -27.69 0.86 12.05
CA ASN A 80 -27.05 0.28 13.24
C ASN A 80 -25.61 0.76 13.48
N GLN A 81 -25.15 1.77 12.74
CA GLN A 81 -23.82 2.35 12.90
C GLN A 81 -23.63 2.89 14.31
N ILE A 82 -22.51 2.49 14.92
CA ILE A 82 -22.06 2.96 16.24
C ILE A 82 -21.59 4.41 16.10
N THR A 83 -21.94 5.23 17.07
CA THR A 83 -21.52 6.64 17.18
C THR A 83 -20.83 6.87 18.50
N MET A 84 -20.08 7.97 18.59
CA MET A 84 -19.38 8.33 19.83
C MET A 84 -20.14 9.39 20.60
N LYS A 85 -20.13 9.28 21.93
CA LYS A 85 -20.56 10.37 22.80
C LYS A 85 -19.64 11.58 22.52
N PRO A 86 -20.19 12.74 22.14
CA PRO A 86 -19.37 13.89 21.75
C PRO A 86 -18.58 14.42 22.96
N SER A 87 -17.30 14.71 22.76
CA SER A 87 -16.48 15.45 23.72
C SER A 87 -16.72 16.97 23.66
N PHE A 88 -17.36 17.45 22.59
CA PHE A 88 -17.81 18.82 22.37
C PHE A 88 -18.98 18.87 21.37
N LEU A 89 -19.81 19.90 21.43
CA LEU A 89 -21.08 19.99 20.66
C LEU A 89 -20.91 19.87 19.14
N GLY A 90 -19.80 20.36 18.58
CA GLY A 90 -19.50 20.32 17.15
C GLY A 90 -18.90 19.01 16.65
N SER A 91 -18.78 17.98 17.49
CA SER A 91 -18.08 16.74 17.09
C SER A 91 -18.89 15.96 16.07
N LEU A 92 -18.36 15.80 14.85
CA LEU A 92 -19.02 15.03 13.78
C LEU A 92 -19.14 13.53 14.12
N SER A 93 -18.33 13.04 15.07
CA SER A 93 -18.34 11.66 15.55
C SER A 93 -19.67 11.20 16.16
N GLN A 94 -20.56 12.13 16.49
CA GLN A 94 -21.90 11.82 17.01
C GLN A 94 -22.89 11.38 15.91
N TYR A 95 -22.55 11.58 14.63
CA TYR A 95 -23.45 11.26 13.52
C TYR A 95 -23.10 9.91 12.88
N ARG A 96 -24.11 9.08 12.60
CA ARG A 96 -23.92 7.79 11.90
C ARG A 96 -23.36 7.97 10.50
N LEU A 97 -23.82 9.00 9.78
CA LEU A 97 -23.37 9.28 8.42
C LEU A 97 -21.86 9.55 8.36
N PHE A 98 -21.32 10.26 9.37
CA PHE A 98 -19.88 10.50 9.48
C PHE A 98 -19.11 9.18 9.46
N TRP A 99 -19.51 8.22 10.28
CA TRP A 99 -18.84 6.91 10.32
C TRP A 99 -19.04 6.08 9.05
N ILE A 100 -20.22 6.13 8.42
CA ILE A 100 -20.43 5.43 7.14
C ILE A 100 -19.51 6.01 6.05
N LEU A 101 -19.44 7.33 5.92
CA LEU A 101 -18.55 7.98 4.95
C LEU A 101 -17.08 7.65 5.23
N ASN A 102 -16.67 7.59 6.49
CA ASN A 102 -15.30 7.25 6.85
C ASN A 102 -14.97 5.76 6.65
N CYS A 103 -15.76 4.88 7.25
CA CYS A 103 -15.45 3.46 7.36
C CYS A 103 -15.81 2.66 6.11
N THR A 104 -16.72 3.14 5.26
CA THR A 104 -17.11 2.46 4.02
C THR A 104 -16.46 3.07 2.78
N TRP A 105 -16.17 4.38 2.80
CA TRP A 105 -15.65 5.08 1.64
C TRP A 105 -14.24 5.59 1.86
N TYR A 106 -14.06 6.59 2.73
CA TYR A 106 -12.78 7.29 2.84
C TYR A 106 -11.62 6.36 3.20
N CYS A 107 -11.70 5.63 4.32
CA CYS A 107 -10.61 4.81 4.79
C CYS A 107 -10.32 3.62 3.85
N PRO A 108 -11.29 2.78 3.45
CA PRO A 108 -11.01 1.65 2.55
C PRO A 108 -10.43 2.08 1.21
N TYR A 109 -11.00 3.12 0.58
CA TYR A 109 -10.56 3.54 -0.76
C TYR A 109 -9.21 4.28 -0.72
N SER A 110 -8.95 5.10 0.30
CA SER A 110 -7.66 5.78 0.44
C SER A 110 -6.53 4.78 0.75
N VAL A 111 -6.73 3.86 1.69
CA VAL A 111 -5.75 2.79 1.99
C VAL A 111 -5.48 1.96 0.73
N ALA A 112 -6.53 1.50 0.05
CA ALA A 112 -6.40 0.73 -1.18
C ALA A 112 -5.67 1.50 -2.28
N LEU A 113 -5.90 2.81 -2.42
CA LEU A 113 -5.22 3.63 -3.43
C LEU A 113 -3.72 3.71 -3.16
N PHE A 114 -3.32 4.01 -1.93
CA PHE A 114 -1.90 4.11 -1.59
C PHE A 114 -1.20 2.76 -1.64
N GLU A 115 -1.87 1.68 -1.21
CA GLU A 115 -1.32 0.33 -1.30
C GLU A 115 -1.16 -0.13 -2.77
N TRP A 116 -2.17 0.10 -3.60
CA TRP A 116 -2.12 -0.21 -5.03
C TRP A 116 -1.03 0.60 -5.75
N HIS A 117 -0.93 1.90 -5.44
CA HIS A 117 0.13 2.75 -6.00
C HIS A 117 1.52 2.28 -5.57
N ALA A 118 1.72 1.96 -4.30
CA ALA A 118 2.97 1.41 -3.81
C ALA A 118 3.31 0.07 -4.49
N TYR A 119 2.33 -0.81 -4.69
CA TYR A 119 2.51 -2.04 -5.46
C TYR A 119 2.97 -1.77 -6.91
N MET A 120 2.37 -0.80 -7.61
CA MET A 120 2.80 -0.41 -8.96
C MET A 120 4.24 0.10 -8.98
N VAL A 121 4.60 1.00 -8.06
CA VAL A 121 5.96 1.55 -8.00
C VAL A 121 6.99 0.47 -7.64
N LYS A 122 6.65 -0.49 -6.76
CA LYS A 122 7.50 -1.65 -6.47
C LYS A 122 7.75 -2.52 -7.70
N ILE A 123 6.73 -2.74 -8.55
CA ILE A 123 6.90 -3.48 -9.81
C ILE A 123 7.84 -2.72 -10.74
N VAL A 124 7.64 -1.41 -10.91
CA VAL A 124 8.55 -0.57 -11.71
C VAL A 124 9.98 -0.65 -11.17
N GLU A 125 10.16 -0.59 -9.86
CA GLU A 125 11.46 -0.72 -9.23
C GLU A 125 12.09 -2.11 -9.47
N ASN A 126 11.32 -3.20 -9.36
CA ASN A 126 11.81 -4.54 -9.66
C ASN A 126 12.15 -4.71 -11.14
N TRP A 127 11.42 -4.05 -12.03
CA TRP A 127 11.68 -4.12 -13.46
C TRP A 127 12.90 -3.28 -13.88
N TRP A 128 13.02 -2.04 -13.41
CA TRP A 128 14.08 -1.12 -13.83
C TRP A 128 15.39 -1.29 -13.03
N CYS A 129 15.28 -1.65 -11.76
CA CYS A 129 16.37 -1.62 -10.79
C CYS A 129 16.43 -2.96 -10.02
N PRO A 130 16.87 -4.07 -10.66
CA PRO A 130 16.94 -5.40 -10.05
C PRO A 130 18.16 -5.56 -9.13
N PHE A 131 18.43 -4.56 -8.28
CA PHE A 131 19.60 -4.54 -7.41
C PHE A 131 19.20 -4.72 -5.95
N GLY A 132 19.90 -5.61 -5.25
CA GLY A 132 19.70 -5.87 -3.82
C GLY A 132 19.94 -4.62 -2.96
N HIS A 133 18.99 -4.32 -2.07
CA HIS A 133 19.14 -3.33 -0.99
C HIS A 133 18.19 -3.63 0.18
N GLU A 134 18.38 -2.98 1.32
CA GLU A 134 17.87 -3.36 2.66
C GLU A 134 16.35 -3.68 2.74
N LYS A 135 15.52 -3.22 1.80
CA LYS A 135 14.06 -3.41 1.84
C LYS A 135 13.48 -4.24 0.69
N LYS A 136 14.28 -4.62 -0.30
CA LYS A 136 13.82 -5.36 -1.48
C LYS A 136 13.16 -6.70 -1.13
N ASP A 137 13.62 -7.36 -0.08
CA ASP A 137 13.03 -8.64 0.38
C ASP A 137 11.56 -8.50 0.82
N THR A 138 11.12 -7.30 1.16
CA THR A 138 9.72 -7.02 1.53
C THR A 138 8.80 -6.84 0.31
N TYR A 139 9.32 -6.96 -0.91
CA TYR A 139 8.58 -6.76 -2.16
C TYR A 139 7.97 -8.07 -2.68
N SER A 140 7.76 -9.06 -1.82
CA SER A 140 7.17 -10.35 -2.17
C SER A 140 5.80 -10.24 -2.85
N ASN A 141 5.06 -9.16 -2.61
CA ASN A 141 3.79 -8.88 -3.25
C ASN A 141 3.91 -8.31 -4.68
N ALA A 142 5.12 -7.98 -5.14
CA ALA A 142 5.44 -7.30 -6.39
C ALA A 142 6.50 -8.06 -7.22
N LYS A 143 6.49 -9.40 -7.13
CA LYS A 143 7.36 -10.24 -7.96
C LYS A 143 7.07 -10.07 -9.45
N ILE A 144 8.09 -10.15 -10.28
CA ILE A 144 8.00 -10.16 -11.74
C ILE A 144 8.75 -11.36 -12.31
N ASP A 145 8.40 -11.74 -13.53
CA ASP A 145 9.06 -12.79 -14.30
C ASP A 145 10.51 -12.42 -14.63
N GLN A 146 10.71 -11.22 -15.18
CA GLN A 146 12.03 -10.79 -15.63
C GLN A 146 12.18 -9.27 -15.58
N SER A 147 13.23 -8.79 -14.92
CA SER A 147 13.61 -7.37 -14.98
C SER A 147 14.21 -6.98 -16.34
N PHE A 148 14.27 -5.68 -16.61
CA PHE A 148 14.81 -5.10 -17.85
C PHE A 148 16.21 -5.62 -18.21
N TRP A 149 17.08 -5.75 -17.21
CA TRP A 149 18.48 -6.19 -17.38
C TRP A 149 18.62 -7.67 -17.73
N HIS A 150 17.58 -8.45 -17.48
CA HIS A 150 17.62 -9.89 -17.76
C HIS A 150 17.17 -10.20 -19.19
N ILE A 151 16.51 -9.26 -19.89
CA ILE A 151 15.94 -9.47 -21.23
C ILE A 151 17.00 -9.88 -22.25
N TYR A 152 18.17 -9.24 -22.22
CA TYR A 152 19.26 -9.49 -23.16
C TYR A 152 20.41 -10.25 -22.47
N PRO A 153 20.92 -11.35 -23.06
CA PRO A 153 21.98 -12.15 -22.46
C PRO A 153 23.24 -11.33 -22.11
N ASP A 154 23.62 -10.38 -22.96
CA ASP A 154 24.80 -9.54 -22.78
C ASP A 154 24.68 -8.60 -21.57
N ASP A 155 23.47 -8.13 -21.26
CA ASP A 155 23.21 -7.28 -20.09
C ASP A 155 23.07 -8.13 -18.82
N ASN A 156 22.42 -9.29 -18.93
CA ASN A 156 22.28 -10.24 -17.84
C ASN A 156 23.66 -10.71 -17.30
N ALA A 157 24.62 -10.94 -18.20
CA ALA A 157 25.99 -11.31 -17.85
C ALA A 157 26.75 -10.24 -17.03
N LYS A 158 26.28 -8.98 -17.03
CA LYS A 158 26.89 -7.88 -16.26
C LYS A 158 26.44 -7.84 -14.80
N LEU A 159 25.31 -8.48 -14.47
CA LEU A 159 24.76 -8.50 -13.12
C LEU A 159 25.63 -9.32 -12.17
N THR A 160 25.60 -8.97 -10.89
CA THR A 160 26.17 -9.85 -9.84
C THR A 160 25.35 -11.14 -9.74
N ASP A 161 25.93 -12.20 -9.19
CA ASP A 161 25.20 -13.47 -9.02
C ASP A 161 23.97 -13.31 -8.11
N GLU A 162 24.03 -12.40 -7.13
CA GLU A 162 22.91 -12.10 -6.23
C GLU A 162 21.75 -11.42 -6.98
N ASP A 163 22.06 -10.39 -7.77
CA ASP A 163 21.06 -9.65 -8.55
C ASP A 163 20.51 -10.49 -9.70
N ARG A 164 21.35 -11.32 -10.30
CA ARG A 164 20.99 -12.21 -11.41
C ARG A 164 20.04 -13.33 -10.97
N ASN A 165 20.28 -13.91 -9.80
CA ASN A 165 19.57 -15.11 -9.35
C ASN A 165 18.51 -14.81 -8.28
N ASN A 166 17.97 -13.59 -8.26
CA ASN A 166 16.96 -13.20 -7.27
C ASN A 166 15.53 -13.57 -7.72
N PRO A 167 14.79 -14.37 -6.94
CA PRO A 167 13.43 -14.83 -7.29
C PRO A 167 12.35 -13.74 -7.22
N ILE A 168 12.68 -12.51 -6.84
CA ILE A 168 11.73 -11.39 -6.86
C ILE A 168 11.59 -10.81 -8.27
N TRP A 169 12.65 -10.84 -9.07
CA TRP A 169 12.65 -10.22 -10.40
C TRP A 169 13.26 -11.10 -11.51
N ASN A 170 13.44 -12.37 -11.21
CA ASN A 170 13.83 -13.41 -12.15
C ASN A 170 13.18 -14.75 -11.76
N ASP A 171 12.18 -15.20 -12.51
CA ASP A 171 11.46 -16.45 -12.26
C ASP A 171 12.32 -17.70 -12.49
N SER A 172 13.34 -17.63 -13.34
CA SER A 172 14.29 -18.74 -13.55
C SER A 172 15.06 -19.09 -12.27
N ALA A 173 15.14 -18.16 -11.31
CA ALA A 173 15.71 -18.42 -9.99
C ALA A 173 14.79 -19.28 -9.09
N ASP A 174 13.46 -19.21 -9.27
CA ASP A 174 12.52 -20.07 -8.53
C ASP A 174 12.66 -21.55 -8.96
N HIS A 175 13.13 -21.81 -10.18
CA HIS A 175 13.29 -23.16 -10.75
C HIS A 175 14.65 -23.84 -10.47
N ASN A 176 15.59 -23.15 -9.84
CA ASN A 176 16.90 -23.70 -9.45
C ASN A 176 16.98 -24.03 -7.94
N GLY A 177 15.86 -23.98 -7.22
CA GLY A 177 15.76 -24.57 -5.88
C GLY A 177 15.93 -26.08 -5.94
N PRO A 178 16.53 -26.73 -4.93
CA PRO A 178 16.77 -28.17 -4.96
C PRO A 178 15.46 -28.89 -5.22
N SER A 179 15.42 -29.65 -6.31
CA SER A 179 14.39 -30.67 -6.51
C SER A 179 14.40 -31.57 -5.27
N ASN A 180 13.36 -31.46 -4.44
CA ASN A 180 13.19 -32.36 -3.31
C ASN A 180 13.18 -33.81 -3.85
N PRO A 181 14.00 -34.72 -3.29
CA PRO A 181 13.95 -36.14 -3.61
C PRO A 181 12.63 -36.80 -3.17
#